data_AF-A0A3M8VNN7-F1
#
_entry.id   AF-A0A3M8VNN7-F1
#
_cell.length_a   1.000
_cell.length_b   1.000
_cell.length_c   1.000
_cell.angle_alpha   90.00
_cell.angle_beta   90.00
_cell.angle_gamma   90.00
#
_symmetry.space_group_name_H-M   'P 1'
#
loop_
_entity.id
_entity.type
_entity.pdbx_description
1 polymer ?
#
loop_
_entity_poly.entity_id
_entity_poly.type
_entity_poly.pdbx_seq_one_letter_code
_entity_poly.pdbx_strand_id
1 'polypeptide(L)'
;MHLRCRVGVKGLGDVRGVVAPFVVPGPAGTAIRARLRVSGLDAAVLTEVGVFLGGLAAGDLAVRSRQGLEHDSQTWAVRKRELTGVSSARWAGSITKATHDQWALARRGHAAEMAWLRKQIASIEARLARPLGSKADKREGLPRGYGLRTEWHAKSRRLHALRARLAGVEADWAAGRVRVVRGGKKLAHLRHHLDQVGLSEQAWLERWKAARMFLAADGESGKRLGNETIRITATGQLSIKLPATLDRLANAPHGRYVLDATVAFHHRSEEWRDRITNNRAVAYRIHLDPVRGRWYVTASWQRTPAPLLPLEAALARSVVAVDMNDDHLAAWRLDVHGNPVGEPHRFFYDLAGSAQHRDAQIRHALTRLLHHTRATGAGAIAIEDLDFTNGRCREKHGPNKRFRRLISRFPTAKLKARLVAMAAEQNIAIVAVDPAYTSRWGAQHWQQPLTTSNRKVSRHDAASIAIGRRALGHPIRRRTAPPHDDQSDRRGHRTAQARPDTRRREEPRPRIPGPRTRAEPPGSGANAGDQRAQNRSEHAAEQQLSWKQDSLPLSP
;
A
#
# COMPACT_ATOMS: atom_id res chain seq x y z
N MET A 1 41.42 51.37 6.55
CA MET A 1 41.35 51.82 5.14
C MET A 1 41.20 50.58 4.26
N HIS A 2 40.18 50.61 3.39
CA HIS A 2 39.85 49.66 2.32
C HIS A 2 39.04 48.39 2.63
N LEU A 3 37.76 48.51 2.25
CA LEU A 3 36.74 47.49 2.07
C LEU A 3 37.14 46.45 1.02
N ARG A 4 36.71 45.20 1.21
CA ARG A 4 36.25 44.34 0.09
C ARG A 4 34.91 43.70 0.46
N CYS A 5 33.86 44.21 -0.18
CA CYS A 5 32.53 43.61 -0.22
C CYS A 5 32.59 42.17 -0.75
N ARG A 6 32.16 41.19 0.04
CA ARG A 6 31.59 39.95 -0.51
C ARG A 6 30.10 40.18 -0.69
N VAL A 7 29.71 40.37 -1.94
CA VAL A 7 28.31 40.33 -2.39
C VAL A 7 27.77 38.94 -2.08
N GLY A 8 26.96 38.84 -1.03
CA GLY A 8 26.21 37.64 -0.71
C GLY A 8 25.16 37.42 -1.79
N VAL A 9 25.33 36.37 -2.59
CA VAL A 9 24.28 35.84 -3.46
C VAL A 9 23.17 35.29 -2.57
N LYS A 10 22.17 36.13 -2.29
CA LYS A 10 20.85 35.68 -1.86
C LYS A 10 20.25 34.83 -2.99
N GLY A 11 19.87 33.59 -2.67
CA GLY A 11 18.83 32.90 -3.44
C GLY A 11 19.07 31.41 -3.65
N LEU A 12 18.51 30.60 -2.76
CA LEU A 12 17.80 29.37 -3.11
C LEU A 12 16.89 29.07 -1.91
N GLY A 13 15.61 29.41 -2.07
CA GLY A 13 14.58 29.08 -1.09
C GLY A 13 14.56 27.57 -0.85
N ASP A 14 14.45 27.22 0.43
CA ASP A 14 14.54 25.88 0.99
C ASP A 14 13.60 24.89 0.25
N VAL A 15 14.14 24.18 -0.75
CA VAL A 15 13.43 23.12 -1.46
C VAL A 15 13.60 21.86 -0.62
N ARG A 16 12.51 21.39 -0.01
CA ARG A 16 12.46 20.10 0.69
C ARG A 16 13.30 19.04 -0.04
N GLY A 17 14.27 18.46 0.68
CA GLY A 17 15.11 17.37 0.20
C GLY A 17 14.27 16.20 -0.30
N VAL A 18 14.68 15.62 -1.44
CA VAL A 18 14.00 14.50 -2.09
C VAL A 18 14.49 13.20 -1.47
N VAL A 19 13.56 12.34 -1.02
CA VAL A 19 13.90 11.03 -0.46
C VAL A 19 14.31 10.05 -1.58
N ALA A 20 15.34 9.24 -1.31
CA ALA A 20 15.83 8.24 -2.26
C ALA A 20 14.76 7.17 -2.57
N PRO A 21 14.71 6.66 -3.81
CA PRO A 21 13.82 5.56 -4.18
C PRO A 21 14.19 4.26 -3.46
N PHE A 22 13.21 3.38 -3.24
CA PHE A 22 13.43 2.07 -2.61
C PHE A 22 12.49 0.99 -3.16
N VAL A 23 12.91 -0.27 -3.07
CA VAL A 23 12.09 -1.43 -3.45
C VAL A 23 11.12 -1.74 -2.31
N VAL A 24 9.83 -1.81 -2.62
CA VAL A 24 8.77 -2.12 -1.66
C VAL A 24 8.75 -3.64 -1.42
N PRO A 25 8.88 -4.10 -0.15
CA PRO A 25 8.81 -5.52 0.14
C PRO A 25 7.42 -6.10 -0.17
N GLY A 26 7.41 -7.32 -0.68
CA GLY A 26 6.18 -8.09 -0.90
C GLY A 26 5.46 -8.40 0.42
N PRO A 27 4.16 -8.78 0.36
CA PRO A 27 3.43 -9.12 1.57
C PRO A 27 3.98 -10.41 2.21
N ALA A 28 4.25 -10.36 3.52
CA ALA A 28 4.65 -11.53 4.29
C ALA A 28 3.46 -12.42 4.69
N GLY A 29 2.22 -11.91 4.66
CA GLY A 29 1.02 -12.64 5.04
C GLY A 29 0.19 -13.12 3.85
N THR A 30 -0.33 -14.34 3.94
CA THR A 30 -1.31 -14.90 2.99
C THR A 30 -2.60 -15.27 3.72
N ALA A 31 -3.73 -15.09 3.04
CA ALA A 31 -5.02 -15.58 3.51
C ALA A 31 -5.86 -16.13 2.36
N ILE A 32 -6.56 -17.23 2.64
CA ILE A 32 -7.52 -17.88 1.73
C ILE A 32 -8.85 -18.03 2.44
N ARG A 33 -9.95 -18.01 1.67
CA ARG A 33 -11.30 -18.07 2.23
C ARG A 33 -12.13 -19.11 1.49
N ALA A 34 -12.89 -19.88 2.25
CA ALA A 34 -13.91 -20.79 1.75
C ALA A 34 -15.27 -20.44 2.35
N ARG A 35 -16.34 -20.70 1.60
CA ARG A 35 -17.70 -20.69 2.12
C ARG A 35 -17.93 -21.98 2.91
N LEU A 36 -18.48 -21.86 4.11
CA LEU A 36 -18.87 -22.98 4.95
C LEU A 36 -20.39 -23.15 4.83
N ARG A 37 -20.85 -24.28 4.30
CA ARG A 37 -22.28 -24.60 4.16
C ARG A 37 -22.73 -25.40 5.38
N VAL A 38 -23.01 -24.69 6.46
CA VAL A 38 -23.40 -25.30 7.74
C VAL A 38 -24.88 -25.69 7.75
N SER A 39 -25.20 -26.78 8.46
CA SER A 39 -26.57 -27.13 8.85
C SER A 39 -27.14 -26.11 9.84
N GLY A 40 -28.46 -26.18 10.11
CA GLY A 40 -29.08 -25.33 11.13
C GLY A 40 -28.49 -25.56 12.53
N LEU A 41 -28.19 -26.83 12.84
CA LEU A 41 -27.55 -27.23 14.10
C LEU A 41 -26.12 -26.65 14.21
N ASP A 42 -25.28 -26.85 13.19
CA ASP A 42 -23.92 -26.30 13.16
C ASP A 42 -23.92 -24.77 13.26
N ALA A 43 -24.86 -24.11 12.58
CA ALA A 43 -25.00 -22.65 12.67
C ALA A 43 -25.35 -22.20 14.09
N ALA A 44 -26.21 -22.92 14.80
CA ALA A 44 -26.57 -22.63 16.19
C ALA A 44 -25.36 -22.80 17.12
N VAL A 45 -24.62 -23.91 16.99
CA VAL A 45 -23.41 -24.17 17.79
C VAL A 45 -22.35 -23.12 17.54
N LEU A 46 -22.04 -22.80 16.27
CA LEU A 46 -21.08 -21.73 15.95
C LEU A 46 -21.53 -20.37 16.51
N THR A 47 -22.82 -20.08 16.48
CA THR A 47 -23.36 -18.83 17.03
C THR A 47 -23.19 -18.79 18.55
N GLU A 48 -23.55 -19.85 19.26
CA GLU A 48 -23.42 -19.93 20.72
C GLU A 48 -21.95 -19.78 21.16
N VAL A 49 -21.05 -20.56 20.56
CA VAL A 49 -19.60 -20.49 20.83
C VAL A 49 -19.05 -19.10 20.49
N GLY A 50 -19.43 -18.57 19.32
CA GLY A 50 -18.98 -17.27 18.85
C GLY A 50 -19.45 -16.11 19.72
N VAL A 51 -20.68 -16.14 20.22
CA VAL A 51 -21.23 -15.15 21.15
C VAL A 51 -20.54 -15.24 22.51
N PHE A 52 -20.39 -16.45 23.05
CA PHE A 52 -19.72 -16.69 24.32
C PHE A 52 -18.28 -16.13 24.33
N LEU A 53 -17.46 -16.57 23.37
CA LEU A 53 -16.09 -16.07 23.21
C LEU A 53 -16.06 -14.57 22.87
N GLY A 54 -17.07 -14.08 22.16
CA GLY A 54 -17.24 -12.66 21.84
C GLY A 54 -17.47 -11.80 23.08
N GLY A 55 -18.21 -12.31 24.07
CA GLY A 55 -18.42 -11.71 25.38
C GLY A 55 -17.12 -11.63 26.19
N LEU A 56 -16.38 -12.74 26.26
CA LEU A 56 -15.06 -12.79 26.89
C LEU A 56 -14.09 -11.77 26.27
N ALA A 57 -14.03 -11.70 24.95
CA ALA A 57 -13.21 -10.72 24.24
C ALA A 57 -13.65 -9.27 24.49
N ALA A 58 -14.93 -9.01 24.72
CA ALA A 58 -15.40 -7.68 25.07
C ALA A 58 -15.00 -7.28 26.51
N GLY A 59 -15.13 -8.21 27.47
CA GLY A 59 -14.70 -8.00 28.85
C GLY A 59 -13.19 -7.74 28.94
N ASP A 60 -12.40 -8.58 28.27
CA ASP A 60 -10.94 -8.45 28.23
C ASP A 60 -10.47 -7.16 27.54
N LEU A 61 -11.11 -6.75 26.43
CA LEU A 61 -10.82 -5.45 25.82
C LEU A 61 -11.11 -4.28 26.76
N ALA A 62 -12.15 -4.37 27.59
CA ALA A 62 -12.46 -3.34 28.57
C ALA A 62 -11.38 -3.24 29.65
N VAL A 63 -10.87 -4.39 30.14
CA VAL A 63 -9.71 -4.43 31.05
C VAL A 63 -8.48 -3.82 30.38
N ARG A 64 -8.13 -4.28 29.17
CA ARG A 64 -6.97 -3.75 28.42
C ARG A 64 -7.07 -2.25 28.16
N SER A 65 -8.28 -1.73 27.90
CA SER A 65 -8.50 -0.31 27.66
C SER A 65 -8.32 0.53 28.93
N ARG A 66 -8.69 -0.01 30.10
CA ARG A 66 -8.47 0.64 31.41
C ARG A 66 -7.00 0.68 31.82
N GLN A 67 -6.23 -0.32 31.45
CA GLN A 67 -4.78 -0.38 31.68
C GLN A 67 -4.01 0.78 31.01
N GLY A 68 -4.57 1.44 30.00
CA GLY A 68 -3.92 2.59 29.38
C GLY A 68 -2.51 2.27 28.86
N LEU A 69 -1.52 3.05 29.29
CA LEU A 69 -0.11 2.85 28.95
C LEU A 69 0.57 1.76 29.79
N GLU A 70 0.00 1.39 30.93
CA GLU A 70 0.54 0.39 31.84
C GLU A 70 0.22 -1.00 31.27
N HIS A 71 1.14 -1.51 30.46
CA HIS A 71 1.04 -2.85 29.90
C HIS A 71 2.40 -3.52 29.80
N ASP A 72 2.48 -4.68 30.41
CA ASP A 72 3.68 -5.51 30.50
C ASP A 72 3.33 -7.01 30.41
N SER A 73 4.34 -7.86 30.49
CA SER A 73 4.18 -9.32 30.46
C SER A 73 3.37 -9.86 31.64
N GLN A 74 3.44 -9.22 32.82
CA GLN A 74 2.71 -9.63 34.01
C GLN A 74 1.21 -9.38 33.87
N THR A 75 0.81 -8.16 33.50
CA THR A 75 -0.58 -7.78 33.23
C THR A 75 -1.18 -8.59 32.08
N TRP A 76 -0.38 -8.95 31.07
CA TRP A 76 -0.78 -9.90 30.04
C TRP A 76 -1.07 -11.29 30.61
N ALA A 77 -0.15 -11.83 31.42
CA ALA A 77 -0.27 -13.16 32.01
C ALA A 77 -1.51 -13.28 32.91
N VAL A 78 -1.81 -12.24 33.71
CA VAL A 78 -3.01 -12.18 34.56
C VAL A 78 -4.28 -12.26 33.71
N ARG A 79 -4.43 -11.40 32.70
CA ARG A 79 -5.59 -11.40 31.80
C ARG A 79 -5.78 -12.74 31.10
N LYS A 80 -4.68 -13.35 30.63
CA LYS A 80 -4.72 -14.68 30.01
C LYS A 80 -5.14 -15.76 31.01
N ARG A 81 -4.66 -15.72 32.25
CA ARG A 81 -5.01 -16.69 33.31
C ARG A 81 -6.49 -16.62 33.66
N GLU A 82 -7.04 -15.43 33.87
CA GLU A 82 -8.46 -15.22 34.16
C GLU A 82 -9.36 -15.80 33.06
N LEU A 83 -9.02 -15.56 31.79
CA LEU A 83 -9.75 -16.12 30.65
C LEU A 83 -9.58 -17.63 30.49
N THR A 84 -8.45 -18.19 30.93
CA THR A 84 -8.14 -19.61 30.76
C THR A 84 -9.13 -20.48 31.55
N GLY A 85 -9.49 -20.07 32.77
CA GLY A 85 -10.41 -20.83 33.63
C GLY A 85 -11.82 -20.97 33.04
N VAL A 86 -12.30 -19.95 32.34
CA VAL A 86 -13.66 -19.92 31.74
C VAL A 86 -13.70 -20.39 30.28
N SER A 87 -12.53 -20.58 29.63
CA SER A 87 -12.45 -20.98 28.23
C SER A 87 -11.47 -22.12 28.00
N SER A 88 -10.26 -21.80 27.58
CA SER A 88 -9.08 -22.67 27.52
C SER A 88 -7.84 -21.79 27.35
N ALA A 89 -6.65 -22.32 27.63
CA ALA A 89 -5.41 -21.55 27.51
C ALA A 89 -5.16 -20.98 26.10
N ARG A 90 -5.64 -21.68 25.06
CA ARG A 90 -5.51 -21.27 23.65
C ARG A 90 -6.54 -20.24 23.23
N TRP A 91 -7.79 -20.39 23.67
CA TRP A 91 -8.81 -19.37 23.46
C TRP A 91 -8.44 -18.07 24.19
N ALA A 92 -7.99 -18.17 25.44
CA ALA A 92 -7.48 -17.05 26.21
C ALA A 92 -6.31 -16.35 25.51
N GLY A 93 -5.35 -17.11 24.98
CA GLY A 93 -4.24 -16.56 24.18
C GLY A 93 -4.71 -15.81 22.94
N SER A 94 -5.64 -16.40 22.17
CA SER A 94 -6.18 -15.77 20.96
C SER A 94 -6.98 -14.50 21.27
N ILE A 95 -7.76 -14.52 22.37
CA ILE A 95 -8.55 -13.36 22.82
C ILE A 95 -7.64 -12.23 23.27
N THR A 96 -6.73 -12.49 24.22
CA THR A 96 -5.84 -11.47 24.80
C THR A 96 -4.99 -10.78 23.73
N LYS A 97 -4.49 -11.55 22.76
CA LYS A 97 -3.80 -11.00 21.60
C LYS A 97 -4.70 -10.16 20.71
N ALA A 98 -5.87 -10.66 20.33
CA ALA A 98 -6.78 -9.93 19.46
C ALA A 98 -7.27 -8.61 20.07
N THR A 99 -7.50 -8.55 21.39
CA THR A 99 -7.91 -7.32 22.09
C THR A 99 -6.75 -6.36 22.27
N HIS A 100 -5.53 -6.86 22.55
CA HIS A 100 -4.32 -6.03 22.54
C HIS A 100 -4.08 -5.41 21.16
N ASP A 101 -4.18 -6.21 20.09
CA ASP A 101 -4.02 -5.74 18.71
C ASP A 101 -5.07 -4.68 18.34
N GLN A 102 -6.32 -4.83 18.84
CA GLN A 102 -7.37 -3.83 18.68
C GLN A 102 -7.02 -2.51 19.40
N TRP A 103 -6.50 -2.60 20.62
CA TRP A 103 -6.03 -1.42 21.37
C TRP A 103 -4.87 -0.73 20.65
N ALA A 104 -3.87 -1.50 20.20
CA ALA A 104 -2.70 -0.99 19.50
C ALA A 104 -3.07 -0.34 18.16
N LEU A 105 -4.02 -0.94 17.43
CA LEU A 105 -4.57 -0.37 16.21
C LEU A 105 -5.28 0.96 16.47
N ALA A 106 -6.05 1.06 17.56
CA ALA A 106 -6.71 2.29 17.95
C ALA A 106 -5.70 3.40 18.30
N ARG A 107 -4.61 3.07 19.00
CA ARG A 107 -3.48 4.00 19.25
C ARG A 107 -2.87 4.52 17.96
N ARG A 108 -2.53 3.65 17.01
CA ARG A 108 -2.03 4.08 15.69
C ARG A 108 -3.03 4.98 14.96
N GLY A 109 -4.32 4.67 15.09
CA GLY A 109 -5.41 5.51 14.59
C GLY A 109 -5.42 6.91 15.19
N HIS A 110 -5.25 7.04 16.52
CA HIS A 110 -5.14 8.34 17.19
C HIS A 110 -3.94 9.14 16.68
N ALA A 111 -2.76 8.52 16.56
CA ALA A 111 -1.56 9.19 16.05
C ALA A 111 -1.77 9.73 14.62
N ALA A 112 -2.36 8.91 13.74
CA ALA A 112 -2.70 9.32 12.38
C ALA A 112 -3.75 10.45 12.35
N GLU A 113 -4.74 10.41 13.25
CA GLU A 113 -5.75 11.45 13.40
C GLU A 113 -5.15 12.78 13.88
N MET A 114 -4.26 12.76 14.87
CA MET A 114 -3.55 13.96 15.35
C MET A 114 -2.71 14.58 14.24
N ALA A 115 -1.92 13.79 13.53
CA ALA A 115 -1.12 14.27 12.41
C ALA A 115 -2.01 14.90 11.32
N TRP A 116 -3.15 14.28 11.01
CA TRP A 116 -4.12 14.83 10.08
C TRP A 116 -4.73 16.14 10.58
N LEU A 117 -5.16 16.21 11.84
CA LEU A 117 -5.76 17.39 12.47
C LEU A 117 -4.78 18.57 12.45
N ARG A 118 -3.54 18.37 12.92
CA ARG A 118 -2.47 19.38 12.88
C ARG A 118 -2.26 19.92 11.47
N LYS A 119 -2.21 19.05 10.46
CA LYS A 119 -2.08 19.46 9.06
C LYS A 119 -3.30 20.24 8.55
N GLN A 120 -4.52 19.87 8.95
CA GLN A 120 -5.72 20.61 8.58
C GLN A 120 -5.78 21.99 9.24
N ILE A 121 -5.43 22.07 10.52
CA ILE A 121 -5.37 23.29 11.32
C ILE A 121 -4.38 24.26 10.68
N ALA A 122 -3.13 23.84 10.48
CA ALA A 122 -2.11 24.66 9.84
C ALA A 122 -2.53 25.15 8.43
N SER A 123 -3.19 24.29 7.66
CA SER A 123 -3.68 24.68 6.33
C SER A 123 -4.83 25.68 6.36
N ILE A 124 -5.67 25.68 7.39
CA ILE A 124 -6.77 26.66 7.53
C ILE A 124 -6.20 27.98 8.07
N GLU A 125 -5.34 27.92 9.08
CA GLU A 125 -4.65 29.09 9.67
C GLU A 125 -3.89 29.87 8.60
N ALA A 126 -3.06 29.17 7.81
CA ALA A 126 -2.29 29.80 6.74
C ALA A 126 -3.17 30.48 5.68
N ARG A 127 -4.43 30.03 5.48
CA ARG A 127 -5.39 30.66 4.56
C ARG A 127 -6.19 31.79 5.21
N LEU A 128 -6.50 31.68 6.51
CA LEU A 128 -7.19 32.74 7.26
C LEU A 128 -6.30 33.96 7.44
N ALA A 129 -4.98 33.78 7.54
CA ALA A 129 -3.99 34.84 7.66
C ALA A 129 -3.79 35.65 6.36
N ARG A 130 -4.37 35.20 5.24
CA ARG A 130 -4.27 35.89 3.94
C ARG A 130 -5.45 36.84 3.75
N PRO A 131 -5.25 38.00 3.10
CA PRO A 131 -6.34 38.88 2.70
C PRO A 131 -7.42 38.13 1.91
N LEU A 132 -8.68 38.57 2.04
CA LEU A 132 -9.77 37.98 1.28
C LEU A 132 -9.51 38.09 -0.23
N GLY A 133 -9.82 37.03 -0.97
CA GLY A 133 -9.61 36.95 -2.41
C GLY A 133 -8.15 36.84 -2.86
N SER A 134 -7.17 36.85 -1.95
CA SER A 134 -5.76 36.83 -2.35
C SER A 134 -5.44 35.56 -3.15
N LYS A 135 -4.74 35.74 -4.27
CA LYS A 135 -4.20 34.61 -5.04
C LYS A 135 -3.12 33.90 -4.23
N ALA A 136 -2.88 32.63 -4.56
CA ALA A 136 -1.77 31.89 -3.99
C ALA A 136 -0.44 32.41 -4.57
N ASP A 137 0.56 32.61 -3.72
CA ASP A 137 1.92 32.87 -4.16
C ASP A 137 2.74 31.59 -4.03
N LYS A 138 3.10 30.99 -5.16
CA LYS A 138 3.86 29.74 -5.17
C LYS A 138 5.36 29.94 -4.96
N ARG A 139 5.89 31.15 -5.20
CA ARG A 139 7.32 31.45 -5.00
C ARG A 139 7.61 31.62 -3.52
N GLU A 140 6.70 32.28 -2.80
CA GLU A 140 6.78 32.49 -1.35
C GLU A 140 6.13 31.36 -0.54
N GLY A 141 5.52 30.37 -1.20
CA GLY A 141 4.83 29.25 -0.55
C GLY A 141 3.51 29.63 0.14
N LEU A 142 2.99 30.83 -0.13
CA LEU A 142 1.78 31.36 0.49
C LEU A 142 0.52 30.79 -0.17
N PRO A 143 -0.42 30.20 0.61
CA PRO A 143 -1.66 29.73 0.05
C PRO A 143 -2.57 30.90 -0.35
N ARG A 144 -3.60 30.60 -1.14
CA ARG A 144 -4.67 31.58 -1.43
C ARG A 144 -5.50 31.87 -0.18
N GLY A 145 -6.00 33.09 -0.07
CA GLY A 145 -7.01 33.47 0.91
C GLY A 145 -8.36 32.78 0.68
N TYR A 146 -9.31 33.06 1.56
CA TYR A 146 -10.71 32.70 1.36
C TYR A 146 -11.39 33.72 0.44
N GLY A 147 -12.31 33.26 -0.41
CA GLY A 147 -12.87 34.10 -1.46
C GLY A 147 -13.87 35.13 -0.93
N LEU A 148 -14.68 34.70 0.05
CA LEU A 148 -15.75 35.51 0.64
C LEU A 148 -15.60 35.59 2.16
N ARG A 149 -16.11 36.68 2.75
CA ARG A 149 -16.14 36.87 4.21
C ARG A 149 -16.97 35.79 4.92
N THR A 150 -18.08 35.35 4.31
CA THR A 150 -18.90 34.24 4.82
C THR A 150 -18.14 32.92 4.84
N GLU A 151 -17.36 32.62 3.80
CA GLU A 151 -16.47 31.45 3.76
C GLU A 151 -15.42 31.57 4.87
N TRP A 152 -14.78 32.74 5.00
CA TRP A 152 -13.79 33.00 6.04
C TRP A 152 -14.36 32.75 7.45
N HIS A 153 -15.55 33.30 7.78
CA HIS A 153 -16.18 33.10 9.08
C HIS A 153 -16.52 31.62 9.33
N ALA A 154 -17.08 30.92 8.35
CA ALA A 154 -17.37 29.49 8.47
C ALA A 154 -16.08 28.66 8.71
N LYS A 155 -14.96 29.08 8.13
CA LYS A 155 -13.66 28.41 8.27
C LYS A 155 -12.97 28.73 9.58
N SER A 156 -13.11 29.95 10.08
CA SER A 156 -12.70 30.34 11.42
C SER A 156 -13.43 29.51 12.49
N ARG A 157 -14.77 29.40 12.43
CA ARG A 157 -15.52 28.50 13.33
C ARG A 157 -15.07 27.05 13.23
N ARG A 158 -14.82 26.57 12.01
CA ARG A 158 -14.30 25.22 11.81
C ARG A 158 -12.90 25.03 12.39
N LEU A 159 -12.03 26.04 12.33
CA LEU A 159 -10.71 26.00 12.95
C LEU A 159 -10.83 25.76 14.45
N HIS A 160 -11.70 26.50 15.15
CA HIS A 160 -11.96 26.29 16.58
C HIS A 160 -12.44 24.86 16.87
N ALA A 161 -13.40 24.34 16.09
CA ALA A 161 -13.87 22.97 16.24
C ALA A 161 -12.76 21.93 16.02
N LEU A 162 -11.85 22.16 15.06
CA LEU A 162 -10.71 21.26 14.82
C LEU A 162 -9.67 21.34 15.93
N ARG A 163 -9.39 22.53 16.46
CA ARG A 163 -8.47 22.72 17.60
C ARG A 163 -9.01 22.05 18.86
N ALA A 164 -10.30 22.22 19.17
CA ALA A 164 -10.95 21.54 20.30
C ALA A 164 -10.89 20.01 20.14
N ARG A 165 -11.12 19.50 18.93
CA ARG A 165 -10.98 18.08 18.64
C ARG A 165 -9.53 17.60 18.80
N LEU A 166 -8.55 18.36 18.31
CA LEU A 166 -7.13 18.02 18.48
C LEU A 166 -6.76 17.94 19.95
N ALA A 167 -7.14 18.93 20.75
CA ALA A 167 -6.90 18.93 22.20
C ALA A 167 -7.50 17.71 22.89
N GLY A 168 -8.72 17.30 22.52
CA GLY A 168 -9.34 16.08 23.06
C GLY A 168 -8.59 14.80 22.68
N VAL A 169 -8.12 14.68 21.43
CA VAL A 169 -7.33 13.51 20.99
C VAL A 169 -5.93 13.51 21.63
N GLU A 170 -5.31 14.67 21.81
CA GLU A 170 -4.02 14.82 22.49
C GLU A 170 -4.13 14.44 23.97
N ALA A 171 -5.21 14.85 24.65
CA ALA A 171 -5.49 14.45 26.03
C ALA A 171 -5.71 12.93 26.15
N ASP A 172 -6.54 12.34 25.27
CA ASP A 172 -6.74 10.88 25.22
C ASP A 172 -5.41 10.15 24.91
N TRP A 173 -4.56 10.72 24.04
CA TRP A 173 -3.25 10.17 23.71
C TRP A 173 -2.31 10.16 24.92
N ALA A 174 -2.20 11.29 25.63
CA ALA A 174 -1.36 11.44 26.81
C ALA A 174 -1.82 10.51 27.94
N ALA A 175 -3.13 10.37 28.14
CA ALA A 175 -3.72 9.48 29.15
C ALA A 175 -3.71 7.99 28.76
N GLY A 176 -3.18 7.61 27.58
CA GLY A 176 -3.25 6.23 27.09
C GLY A 176 -4.66 5.72 26.80
N ARG A 177 -5.67 6.60 26.78
CA ARG A 177 -7.08 6.25 26.64
C ARG A 177 -7.42 5.97 25.18
N VAL A 178 -7.99 4.80 24.91
CA VAL A 178 -8.52 4.45 23.58
C VAL A 178 -10.03 4.29 23.61
N ARG A 179 -10.70 4.70 22.53
CA ARG A 179 -12.14 4.55 22.37
C ARG A 179 -12.43 3.51 21.30
N VAL A 180 -12.59 2.25 21.72
CA VAL A 180 -12.80 1.11 20.81
C VAL A 180 -14.22 0.58 20.93
N VAL A 181 -14.86 0.34 19.78
CA VAL A 181 -16.20 -0.25 19.70
C VAL A 181 -16.10 -1.60 19.01
N ARG A 182 -16.18 -2.70 19.78
CA ARG A 182 -16.31 -4.05 19.23
C ARG A 182 -17.59 -4.17 18.40
N GLY A 183 -17.48 -4.75 17.21
CA GLY A 183 -18.57 -4.78 16.22
C GLY A 183 -18.57 -3.57 15.28
N GLY A 184 -17.76 -2.54 15.57
CA GLY A 184 -17.48 -1.42 14.69
C GLY A 184 -18.32 -0.18 15.00
N LYS A 185 -17.64 0.98 15.10
CA LYS A 185 -18.25 2.28 15.38
C LYS A 185 -19.39 2.63 14.39
N LYS A 186 -19.23 2.29 13.11
CA LYS A 186 -20.26 2.55 12.09
C LYS A 186 -21.56 1.81 12.39
N LEU A 187 -21.49 0.56 12.83
CA LEU A 187 -22.68 -0.23 13.13
C LEU A 187 -23.35 0.24 14.43
N ALA A 188 -22.56 0.65 15.44
CA ALA A 188 -23.09 1.28 16.65
C ALA A 188 -23.84 2.58 16.32
N HIS A 189 -23.23 3.47 15.53
CA HIS A 189 -23.88 4.73 15.12
C HIS A 189 -25.15 4.50 14.29
N LEU A 190 -25.17 3.43 13.46
CA LEU A 190 -26.35 3.09 12.66
C LEU A 190 -27.59 2.82 13.53
N ARG A 191 -27.43 2.39 14.78
CA ARG A 191 -28.54 2.15 15.72
C ARG A 191 -29.44 3.37 15.93
N HIS A 192 -28.88 4.58 15.83
CA HIS A 192 -29.60 5.84 16.02
C HIS A 192 -30.22 6.38 14.72
N HIS A 193 -30.03 5.69 13.60
CA HIS A 193 -30.45 6.13 12.27
C HIS A 193 -31.08 4.98 11.48
N LEU A 194 -31.76 4.06 12.18
CA LEU A 194 -32.36 2.86 11.57
C LEU A 194 -33.42 3.22 10.53
N ASP A 195 -34.31 4.17 10.85
CA ASP A 195 -35.39 4.61 9.97
C ASP A 195 -34.86 5.24 8.68
N GLN A 196 -33.78 6.01 8.78
CA GLN A 196 -33.12 6.65 7.62
C GLN A 196 -32.53 5.64 6.63
N VAL A 197 -32.29 4.41 7.06
CA VAL A 197 -31.64 3.35 6.26
C VAL A 197 -32.60 2.18 6.01
N GLY A 198 -33.85 2.27 6.48
CA GLY A 198 -34.87 1.23 6.31
C GLY A 198 -34.44 -0.12 6.92
N LEU A 199 -33.74 -0.09 8.06
CA LEU A 199 -33.25 -1.30 8.73
C LEU A 199 -34.01 -1.52 10.04
N SER A 200 -34.64 -2.69 10.22
CA SER A 200 -35.30 -3.00 11.48
C SER A 200 -34.29 -3.16 12.63
N GLU A 201 -34.75 -2.93 13.86
CA GLU A 201 -33.93 -3.14 15.06
C GLU A 201 -33.44 -4.59 15.17
N GLN A 202 -34.29 -5.57 14.88
CA GLN A 202 -33.90 -6.98 14.90
C GLN A 202 -32.81 -7.29 13.87
N ALA A 203 -32.93 -6.78 12.64
CA ALA A 203 -31.90 -6.96 11.62
C ALA A 203 -30.59 -6.25 11.99
N TRP A 204 -30.67 -5.11 12.69
CA TRP A 204 -29.49 -4.46 13.26
C TRP A 204 -28.86 -5.31 14.38
N LEU A 205 -29.67 -5.86 15.29
CA LEU A 205 -29.22 -6.66 16.41
C LEU A 205 -28.49 -7.91 15.93
N GLU A 206 -29.01 -8.59 14.91
CA GLU A 206 -28.35 -9.74 14.29
C GLU A 206 -27.01 -9.37 13.65
N ARG A 207 -26.93 -8.23 12.96
CA ARG A 207 -25.66 -7.69 12.46
C ARG A 207 -24.70 -7.36 13.60
N TRP A 208 -25.21 -6.79 14.69
CA TRP A 208 -24.44 -6.38 15.86
C TRP A 208 -23.84 -7.57 16.60
N LYS A 209 -24.65 -8.60 16.87
CA LYS A 209 -24.21 -9.89 17.42
C LYS A 209 -23.17 -10.54 16.51
N ALA A 210 -23.46 -10.66 15.21
CA ALA A 210 -22.54 -11.30 14.26
C ALA A 210 -21.17 -10.60 14.17
N ALA A 211 -21.15 -9.27 14.19
CA ALA A 211 -19.90 -8.49 14.20
C ALA A 211 -19.14 -8.60 15.54
N ARG A 212 -19.82 -9.01 16.61
CA ARG A 212 -19.28 -9.18 17.96
C ARG A 212 -18.94 -10.63 18.31
N MET A 213 -19.30 -11.60 17.47
CA MET A 213 -18.81 -12.96 17.62
C MET A 213 -17.28 -13.03 17.54
N PHE A 214 -16.69 -14.01 18.24
CA PHE A 214 -15.27 -14.31 18.18
C PHE A 214 -15.06 -15.81 17.94
N LEU A 215 -14.57 -16.16 16.75
CA LEU A 215 -14.18 -17.52 16.36
C LEU A 215 -12.88 -17.43 15.56
N ALA A 216 -11.82 -17.00 16.22
CA ALA A 216 -10.51 -16.85 15.62
C ALA A 216 -9.45 -17.49 16.52
N ALA A 217 -8.63 -18.36 15.95
CA ALA A 217 -7.53 -19.01 16.65
C ALA A 217 -6.23 -18.83 15.89
N ASP A 218 -5.18 -18.44 16.61
CA ASP A 218 -3.83 -18.36 16.05
C ASP A 218 -3.29 -19.77 15.72
N GLY A 219 -2.38 -19.82 14.75
CA GLY A 219 -1.66 -21.05 14.40
C GLY A 219 -0.46 -21.29 15.32
N GLU A 220 -0.14 -22.56 15.52
CA GLU A 220 0.99 -23.03 16.34
C GLU A 220 1.85 -23.98 15.49
N SER A 221 3.10 -23.61 15.21
CA SER A 221 4.03 -24.50 14.50
C SER A 221 4.40 -25.70 15.37
N GLY A 222 4.53 -26.87 14.76
CA GLY A 222 4.77 -28.15 15.44
C GLY A 222 3.52 -28.79 16.04
N LYS A 223 2.35 -28.12 15.99
CA LYS A 223 1.08 -28.70 16.44
C LYS A 223 0.31 -29.33 15.29
N ARG A 224 -0.53 -30.32 15.61
CA ARG A 224 -1.24 -31.11 14.61
C ARG A 224 -2.09 -30.21 13.71
N LEU A 225 -1.86 -30.28 12.41
CA LEU A 225 -2.51 -29.46 11.39
C LEU A 225 -2.27 -27.94 11.56
N GLY A 226 -1.23 -27.55 12.30
CA GLY A 226 -0.82 -26.17 12.51
C GLY A 226 -1.70 -25.35 13.45
N ASN A 227 -2.72 -25.96 14.08
CA ASN A 227 -3.66 -25.30 14.99
C ASN A 227 -4.43 -26.33 15.83
N GLU A 228 -4.34 -26.24 17.16
CA GLU A 228 -5.04 -27.18 18.06
C GLU A 228 -6.51 -26.79 18.32
N THR A 229 -6.82 -25.51 18.15
CA THR A 229 -8.13 -24.93 18.53
C THR A 229 -9.14 -25.10 17.41
N ILE A 230 -8.77 -24.71 16.18
CA ILE A 230 -9.59 -24.86 14.98
C ILE A 230 -8.79 -25.71 14.00
N ARG A 231 -9.27 -26.93 13.71
CA ARG A 231 -8.59 -27.87 12.82
C ARG A 231 -9.38 -28.08 11.54
N ILE A 232 -8.66 -28.13 10.43
CA ILE A 232 -9.22 -28.51 9.13
C ILE A 232 -8.30 -29.59 8.56
N THR A 233 -8.85 -30.78 8.33
CA THR A 233 -8.10 -31.89 7.72
C THR A 233 -7.91 -31.66 6.22
N ALA A 234 -7.01 -32.42 5.57
CA ALA A 234 -6.83 -32.37 4.12
C ALA A 234 -8.11 -32.74 3.35
N THR A 235 -8.98 -33.57 3.94
CA THR A 235 -10.32 -33.92 3.41
C THR A 235 -11.38 -32.83 3.65
N GLY A 236 -11.04 -31.76 4.39
CA GLY A 236 -11.92 -30.63 4.65
C GLY A 236 -12.79 -30.75 5.91
N GLN A 237 -12.60 -31.79 6.73
CA GLN A 237 -13.32 -31.93 8.00
C GLN A 237 -12.88 -30.83 8.96
N LEU A 238 -13.82 -29.97 9.36
CA LEU A 238 -13.59 -28.85 10.26
C LEU A 238 -14.03 -29.23 11.67
N SER A 239 -13.18 -28.94 12.65
CA SER A 239 -13.52 -29.20 14.05
C SER A 239 -12.94 -28.14 14.98
N ILE A 240 -13.73 -27.74 15.98
CA ILE A 240 -13.39 -26.71 16.96
C ILE A 240 -13.26 -27.32 18.36
N LYS A 241 -12.25 -26.88 19.12
CA LYS A 241 -12.15 -27.18 20.56
C LYS A 241 -13.09 -26.24 21.30
N LEU A 242 -14.04 -26.80 22.04
CA LEU A 242 -15.02 -26.02 22.78
C LEU A 242 -14.40 -25.45 24.07
N PRO A 243 -14.81 -24.25 24.50
CA PRO A 243 -14.61 -23.77 25.86
C PRO A 243 -15.16 -24.76 26.88
N ALA A 244 -14.54 -24.87 28.07
CA ALA A 244 -14.99 -25.81 29.11
C ALA A 244 -16.47 -25.63 29.49
N THR A 245 -16.96 -24.39 29.52
CA THR A 245 -18.37 -24.06 29.79
C THR A 245 -19.36 -24.55 28.73
N LEU A 246 -18.88 -24.88 27.53
CA LEU A 246 -19.68 -25.32 26.40
C LEU A 246 -19.42 -26.78 26.04
N ASP A 247 -18.75 -27.55 26.91
CA ASP A 247 -18.38 -28.95 26.63
C ASP A 247 -19.60 -29.85 26.37
N ARG A 248 -20.77 -29.48 26.90
CA ARG A 248 -22.08 -30.11 26.61
C ARG A 248 -22.44 -30.15 25.11
N LEU A 249 -21.84 -29.27 24.30
CA LEU A 249 -22.06 -29.22 22.86
C LEU A 249 -21.13 -30.16 22.10
N ALA A 250 -20.13 -30.79 22.74
CA ALA A 250 -19.16 -31.64 22.07
C ALA A 250 -19.82 -32.88 21.44
N ASN A 251 -19.42 -33.20 20.22
CA ASN A 251 -19.85 -34.41 19.50
C ASN A 251 -18.66 -35.32 19.12
N ALA A 252 -17.46 -34.99 19.63
CA ALA A 252 -16.23 -35.72 19.36
C ALA A 252 -15.29 -35.70 20.58
N PRO A 253 -14.33 -36.65 20.66
CA PRO A 253 -13.40 -36.76 21.77
C PRO A 253 -12.62 -35.47 22.07
N HIS A 254 -12.18 -35.37 23.32
CA HIS A 254 -11.45 -34.22 23.84
C HIS A 254 -12.23 -32.90 23.74
N GLY A 255 -13.55 -32.93 23.98
CA GLY A 255 -14.41 -31.74 24.03
C GLY A 255 -14.41 -30.95 22.73
N ARG A 256 -14.45 -31.65 21.59
CA ARG A 256 -14.44 -31.04 20.27
C ARG A 256 -15.82 -31.13 19.63
N TYR A 257 -16.12 -30.15 18.80
CA TYR A 257 -17.26 -30.17 17.91
C TYR A 257 -16.77 -30.29 16.46
N VAL A 258 -17.15 -31.37 15.78
CA VAL A 258 -16.91 -31.62 14.37
C VAL A 258 -18.15 -31.17 13.61
N LEU A 259 -17.95 -30.33 12.60
CA LEU A 259 -19.04 -29.85 11.76
C LEU A 259 -19.32 -30.85 10.63
N ASP A 260 -20.58 -30.94 10.23
CA ASP A 260 -21.00 -31.73 9.08
C ASP A 260 -20.51 -31.09 7.77
N ALA A 261 -20.29 -29.78 7.80
CA ALA A 261 -19.85 -29.00 6.64
C ALA A 261 -18.39 -29.25 6.27
N THR A 262 -18.15 -29.69 5.03
CA THR A 262 -16.80 -29.82 4.47
C THR A 262 -16.25 -28.49 3.96
N VAL A 263 -15.00 -28.20 4.29
CA VAL A 263 -14.26 -27.02 3.83
C VAL A 263 -13.48 -27.34 2.56
N ALA A 264 -13.72 -26.57 1.50
CA ALA A 264 -12.96 -26.63 0.26
C ALA A 264 -12.28 -25.28 -0.03
N PHE A 265 -10.94 -25.26 0.06
CA PHE A 265 -10.14 -24.15 -0.42
C PHE A 265 -9.71 -24.42 -1.87
N HIS A 266 -10.09 -23.55 -2.81
CA HIS A 266 -9.66 -23.67 -4.21
C HIS A 266 -8.41 -22.86 -4.52
N HIS A 267 -8.32 -21.65 -3.98
CA HIS A 267 -7.16 -20.78 -4.18
C HIS A 267 -6.05 -21.16 -3.20
N ARG A 268 -4.85 -21.45 -3.71
CA ARG A 268 -3.65 -21.86 -2.93
C ARG A 268 -3.90 -23.07 -2.03
N SER A 269 -4.71 -24.01 -2.53
CA SER A 269 -5.04 -25.24 -1.80
C SER A 269 -3.80 -26.07 -1.51
N GLU A 270 -2.86 -26.13 -2.45
CA GLU A 270 -1.62 -26.90 -2.30
C GLU A 270 -0.69 -26.30 -1.24
N GLU A 271 -0.47 -24.98 -1.28
CA GLU A 271 0.30 -24.29 -0.25
C GLU A 271 -0.34 -24.49 1.14
N TRP A 272 -1.66 -24.39 1.26
CA TRP A 272 -2.33 -24.65 2.53
C TRP A 272 -2.21 -26.13 2.97
N ARG A 273 -2.35 -27.09 2.05
CA ARG A 273 -2.15 -28.52 2.34
C ARG A 273 -0.73 -28.81 2.83
N ASP A 274 0.29 -28.27 2.16
CA ASP A 274 1.68 -28.37 2.60
C ASP A 274 1.86 -27.92 4.05
N ARG A 275 1.22 -26.79 4.42
CA ARG A 275 1.30 -26.28 5.80
C ARG A 275 0.73 -27.26 6.82
N ILE A 276 -0.49 -27.74 6.60
CA ILE A 276 -1.15 -28.61 7.58
C ILE A 276 -0.50 -29.98 7.67
N THR A 277 0.01 -30.52 6.55
CA THR A 277 0.73 -31.81 6.53
C THR A 277 2.05 -31.71 7.28
N ASN A 278 2.76 -30.58 7.16
CA ASN A 278 4.01 -30.32 7.86
C ASN A 278 3.84 -29.65 9.23
N ASN A 279 2.62 -29.61 9.78
CA ASN A 279 2.32 -29.01 11.10
C ASN A 279 2.83 -27.56 11.25
N ARG A 280 2.85 -26.78 10.17
CA ARG A 280 3.24 -25.37 10.18
C ARG A 280 2.06 -24.50 10.62
N ALA A 281 2.33 -23.44 11.36
CA ALA A 281 1.27 -22.58 11.90
C ALA A 281 0.28 -22.08 10.82
N VAL A 282 -1.01 -22.32 11.06
CA VAL A 282 -2.14 -21.76 10.29
C VAL A 282 -3.17 -21.18 11.24
N ALA A 283 -3.43 -19.88 11.14
CA ALA A 283 -4.49 -19.23 11.89
C ALA A 283 -5.82 -19.35 11.13
N TYR A 284 -6.90 -19.65 11.85
CA TYR A 284 -8.24 -19.77 11.28
C TYR A 284 -9.20 -18.74 11.89
N ARG A 285 -10.10 -18.24 11.05
CA ARG A 285 -11.23 -17.41 11.47
C ARG A 285 -12.52 -17.87 10.82
N ILE A 286 -13.50 -18.23 11.63
CA ILE A 286 -14.88 -18.53 11.22
C ILE A 286 -15.72 -17.26 11.43
N HIS A 287 -16.56 -16.87 10.48
CA HIS A 287 -17.45 -15.72 10.63
C HIS A 287 -18.72 -15.85 9.80
N LEU A 288 -19.79 -15.23 10.30
CA LEU A 288 -21.05 -15.04 9.60
C LEU A 288 -21.03 -13.71 8.83
N ASP A 289 -21.44 -13.74 7.57
CA ASP A 289 -21.87 -12.57 6.80
C ASP A 289 -23.39 -12.43 6.97
N PRO A 290 -23.88 -11.55 7.87
CA PRO A 290 -25.30 -11.43 8.19
C PRO A 290 -26.11 -10.82 7.05
N VAL A 291 -25.46 -10.16 6.08
CA VAL A 291 -26.15 -9.60 4.90
C VAL A 291 -26.43 -10.71 3.89
N ARG A 292 -25.52 -11.68 3.78
CA ARG A 292 -25.69 -12.83 2.86
C ARG A 292 -26.30 -14.06 3.51
N GLY A 293 -26.38 -14.11 4.83
CA GLY A 293 -26.76 -15.31 5.59
C GLY A 293 -25.78 -16.46 5.37
N ARG A 294 -24.47 -16.17 5.25
CA ARG A 294 -23.45 -17.18 4.87
C ARG A 294 -22.30 -17.22 5.86
N TRP A 295 -21.90 -18.44 6.22
CA TRP A 295 -20.70 -18.68 6.99
C TRP A 295 -19.46 -18.82 6.10
N TYR A 296 -18.33 -18.36 6.62
CA TYR A 296 -17.05 -18.41 5.94
C TYR A 296 -15.94 -18.79 6.92
N VAL A 297 -15.00 -19.59 6.44
CA VAL A 297 -13.74 -19.85 7.11
C VAL A 297 -12.61 -19.20 6.33
N THR A 298 -11.73 -18.50 7.03
CA THR A 298 -10.51 -17.91 6.47
C THR A 298 -9.31 -18.56 7.13
N ALA A 299 -8.43 -19.15 6.33
CA ALA A 299 -7.13 -19.64 6.77
C ALA A 299 -6.08 -18.58 6.44
N SER A 300 -5.11 -18.37 7.34
CA SER A 300 -4.06 -17.37 7.16
C SER A 300 -2.74 -17.84 7.74
N TRP A 301 -1.64 -17.48 7.08
CA TRP A 301 -0.29 -17.85 7.48
C TRP A 301 0.73 -16.83 6.98
N GLN A 302 1.94 -16.90 7.52
CA GLN A 302 3.07 -16.11 7.06
C GLN A 302 3.90 -16.90 6.05
N ARG A 303 4.31 -16.26 4.96
CA ARG A 303 5.33 -16.73 4.02
C ARG A 303 6.69 -16.23 4.48
N THR A 304 7.72 -17.02 4.26
CA THR A 304 9.09 -16.51 4.32
C THR A 304 9.19 -15.40 3.27
N PRO A 305 9.53 -14.16 3.68
CA PRO A 305 9.70 -13.08 2.71
C PRO A 305 10.79 -13.48 1.71
N ALA A 306 10.52 -13.34 0.42
CA ALA A 306 11.58 -13.44 -0.57
C ALA A 306 12.64 -12.36 -0.27
N PRO A 307 13.94 -12.64 -0.44
CA PRO A 307 14.98 -11.62 -0.33
C PRO A 307 14.62 -10.41 -1.18
N LEU A 308 14.73 -9.21 -0.59
CA LEU A 308 14.44 -7.98 -1.31
C LEU A 308 15.48 -7.82 -2.42
N LEU A 309 15.03 -7.65 -3.66
CA LEU A 309 15.92 -7.33 -4.77
C LEU A 309 16.62 -5.99 -4.48
N PRO A 310 17.96 -5.89 -4.63
CA PRO A 310 18.64 -4.60 -4.65
C PRO A 310 18.01 -3.67 -5.69
N LEU A 311 18.02 -2.36 -5.42
CA LEU A 311 17.35 -1.38 -6.27
C LEU A 311 17.90 -1.41 -7.69
N GLU A 312 19.22 -1.51 -7.83
CA GLU A 312 19.94 -1.58 -9.10
C GLU A 312 19.53 -2.83 -9.89
N ALA A 313 19.36 -3.97 -9.21
CA ALA A 313 18.91 -5.21 -9.84
C ALA A 313 17.45 -5.13 -10.29
N ALA A 314 16.58 -4.50 -9.50
CA ALA A 314 15.18 -4.26 -9.87
C ALA A 314 15.04 -3.34 -11.10
N LEU A 315 15.97 -2.39 -11.25
CA LEU A 315 16.01 -1.37 -12.29
C LEU A 315 16.99 -1.68 -13.44
N ALA A 316 17.61 -2.87 -13.45
CA ALA A 316 18.54 -3.29 -14.50
C ALA A 316 17.87 -3.45 -15.87
N ARG A 317 16.53 -3.61 -15.89
CA ARG A 317 15.68 -3.67 -17.07
C ARG A 317 14.87 -2.38 -17.20
N SER A 318 14.15 -2.20 -18.31
CA SER A 318 13.17 -1.11 -18.43
C SER A 318 12.17 -1.13 -17.28
N VAL A 319 11.64 0.03 -16.91
CA VAL A 319 10.66 0.23 -15.84
C VAL A 319 9.33 0.70 -16.41
N VAL A 320 8.22 0.23 -15.87
CA VAL A 320 6.90 0.83 -16.14
C VAL A 320 6.59 1.81 -15.02
N ALA A 321 6.57 3.10 -15.32
CA ALA A 321 6.25 4.12 -14.35
C ALA A 321 4.75 4.44 -14.38
N VAL A 322 4.15 4.60 -13.20
CA VAL A 322 2.69 4.74 -13.07
C VAL A 322 2.31 5.95 -12.22
N ASP A 323 1.57 6.88 -12.82
CA ASP A 323 0.83 7.94 -12.12
C ASP A 323 -0.58 7.44 -11.78
N MET A 324 -0.98 7.58 -10.52
CA MET A 324 -2.26 7.09 -10.02
C MET A 324 -3.30 8.21 -9.99
N ASN A 325 -4.35 8.08 -10.78
CA ASN A 325 -5.42 9.07 -10.86
C ASN A 325 -6.72 8.56 -10.25
N ASP A 326 -7.81 9.27 -10.46
CA ASP A 326 -9.08 9.00 -9.80
C ASP A 326 -10.03 8.14 -10.65
N ASP A 327 -9.75 8.02 -11.94
CA ASP A 327 -10.46 7.23 -12.95
C ASP A 327 -9.55 6.27 -13.75
N HIS A 328 -8.21 6.39 -13.64
CA HIS A 328 -7.27 5.50 -14.33
C HIS A 328 -5.89 5.41 -13.66
N LEU A 329 -5.09 4.43 -14.10
CA LEU A 329 -3.63 4.40 -13.94
C LEU A 329 -3.00 4.87 -15.26
N ALA A 330 -2.19 5.92 -15.24
CA ALA A 330 -1.42 6.37 -16.39
C ALA A 330 -0.02 5.76 -16.33
N ALA A 331 0.30 4.89 -17.28
CA ALA A 331 1.54 4.13 -17.31
C ALA A 331 2.39 4.50 -18.53
N TRP A 332 3.70 4.61 -18.34
CA TRP A 332 4.66 4.72 -19.44
C TRP A 332 5.89 3.88 -19.16
N ARG A 333 6.31 3.09 -20.15
CA ARG A 333 7.58 2.38 -20.11
C ARG A 333 8.73 3.35 -20.32
N LEU A 334 9.74 3.27 -19.47
CA LEU A 334 11.01 3.97 -19.63
C LEU A 334 12.14 2.95 -19.81
N ASP A 335 13.08 3.24 -20.70
CA ASP A 335 14.34 2.51 -20.78
C ASP A 335 15.24 2.77 -19.55
N VAL A 336 16.39 2.09 -19.48
CA VAL A 336 17.36 2.24 -18.38
C VAL A 336 17.97 3.65 -18.29
N HIS A 337 17.88 4.45 -19.35
CA HIS A 337 18.32 5.84 -19.40
C HIS A 337 17.20 6.84 -19.03
N GLY A 338 16.02 6.32 -18.69
CA GLY A 338 14.85 7.10 -18.31
C GLY A 338 14.16 7.79 -19.49
N ASN A 339 14.34 7.30 -20.71
CA ASN A 339 13.63 7.80 -21.88
C ASN A 339 12.31 7.05 -22.05
N PRO A 340 11.18 7.72 -22.33
CA PRO A 340 9.92 7.05 -22.60
C PRO A 340 9.99 6.24 -23.90
N VAL A 341 9.57 4.98 -23.84
CA VAL A 341 9.56 4.03 -24.96
C VAL A 341 8.13 3.67 -25.32
N GLY A 342 7.78 3.81 -26.59
CA GLY A 342 6.44 3.53 -27.11
C GLY A 342 5.38 4.54 -26.62
N GLU A 343 4.13 4.16 -26.71
CA GLU A 343 2.97 5.00 -26.36
C GLU A 343 2.58 4.87 -24.88
N PRO A 344 2.05 5.93 -24.26
CA PRO A 344 1.51 5.85 -22.91
C PRO A 344 0.27 4.94 -22.89
N HIS A 345 0.12 4.18 -21.82
CA HIS A 345 -1.01 3.25 -21.63
C HIS A 345 -1.86 3.70 -20.44
N ARG A 346 -3.19 3.65 -20.60
CA ARG A 346 -4.13 4.00 -19.53
C ARG A 346 -5.01 2.83 -19.14
N PHE A 347 -5.05 2.54 -17.85
CA PHE A 347 -5.87 1.49 -17.26
C PHE A 347 -7.03 2.11 -16.49
N PHE A 348 -8.15 2.31 -17.18
CA PHE A 348 -9.35 2.91 -16.62
C PHE A 348 -10.06 1.99 -15.63
N TYR A 349 -10.75 2.60 -14.66
CA TYR A 349 -11.62 1.94 -13.71
C TYR A 349 -12.73 2.89 -13.26
N ASP A 350 -13.88 2.34 -12.89
CA ASP A 350 -14.97 3.11 -12.28
C ASP A 350 -14.98 2.94 -10.76
N LEU A 351 -14.78 4.04 -10.03
CA LEU A 351 -14.85 4.06 -8.57
C LEU A 351 -16.23 4.47 -8.03
N ALA A 352 -17.29 4.37 -8.84
CA ALA A 352 -18.67 4.43 -8.40
C ALA A 352 -19.08 3.14 -7.65
N GLY A 353 -20.23 3.20 -6.98
CA GLY A 353 -20.83 2.05 -6.32
C GLY A 353 -20.16 1.62 -5.00
N SER A 354 -20.33 0.34 -4.68
CA SER A 354 -19.99 -0.24 -3.38
C SER A 354 -18.48 -0.41 -3.19
N ALA A 355 -18.02 -0.54 -1.94
CA ALA A 355 -16.61 -0.81 -1.66
C ALA A 355 -16.10 -2.14 -2.26
N GLN A 356 -17.00 -3.11 -2.46
CA GLN A 356 -16.67 -4.38 -3.12
C GLN A 356 -16.49 -4.18 -4.63
N HIS A 357 -17.40 -3.42 -5.26
CA HIS A 357 -17.30 -3.09 -6.69
C HIS A 357 -16.00 -2.34 -6.99
N ARG A 358 -15.69 -1.29 -6.21
CA ARG A 358 -14.43 -0.54 -6.36
C ARG A 358 -13.19 -1.42 -6.22
N ASP A 359 -13.19 -2.37 -5.29
CA ASP A 359 -12.07 -3.30 -5.14
C ASP A 359 -11.92 -4.23 -6.35
N ALA A 360 -13.03 -4.68 -6.94
CA ALA A 360 -13.00 -5.49 -8.15
C ALA A 360 -12.46 -4.70 -9.36
N GLN A 361 -12.92 -3.46 -9.53
CA GLN A 361 -12.46 -2.55 -10.58
C GLN A 361 -10.95 -2.28 -10.49
N ILE A 362 -10.45 -2.00 -9.28
CA ILE A 362 -9.02 -1.83 -9.03
C ILE A 362 -8.24 -3.11 -9.36
N ARG A 363 -8.70 -4.29 -8.93
CA ARG A 363 -8.03 -5.54 -9.27
C ARG A 363 -7.97 -5.75 -10.79
N HIS A 364 -9.06 -5.46 -11.51
CA HIS A 364 -9.08 -5.60 -12.96
C HIS A 364 -8.07 -4.69 -13.66
N ALA A 365 -8.02 -3.40 -13.28
CA ALA A 365 -7.04 -2.46 -13.82
C ALA A 365 -5.60 -2.87 -13.50
N LEU A 366 -5.34 -3.32 -12.27
CA LEU A 366 -4.02 -3.80 -11.85
C LEU A 366 -3.59 -5.07 -12.59
N THR A 367 -4.51 -6.02 -12.84
CA THR A 367 -4.21 -7.22 -13.65
C THR A 367 -3.75 -6.80 -15.05
N ARG A 368 -4.46 -5.86 -15.69
CA ARG A 368 -4.06 -5.35 -17.02
C ARG A 368 -2.71 -4.64 -17.00
N LEU A 369 -2.44 -3.82 -15.97
CA LEU A 369 -1.14 -3.17 -15.79
C LEU A 369 0.00 -4.19 -15.65
N LEU A 370 -0.19 -5.24 -14.84
CA LEU A 370 0.83 -6.26 -14.61
C LEU A 370 1.08 -7.09 -15.88
N HIS A 371 0.02 -7.46 -16.61
CA HIS A 371 0.14 -8.13 -17.91
C HIS A 371 0.92 -7.27 -18.92
N HIS A 372 0.59 -5.98 -19.01
CA HIS A 372 1.34 -5.03 -19.85
C HIS A 372 2.81 -4.96 -19.43
N THR A 373 3.09 -4.83 -18.14
CA THR A 373 4.46 -4.77 -17.60
C THR A 373 5.26 -6.01 -18.01
N ARG A 374 4.67 -7.20 -17.85
CA ARG A 374 5.29 -8.47 -18.27
C ARG A 374 5.52 -8.53 -19.78
N ALA A 375 4.54 -8.14 -20.58
CA ALA A 375 4.63 -8.13 -22.05
C ALA A 375 5.75 -7.19 -22.56
N THR A 376 5.97 -6.07 -21.87
CA THR A 376 7.08 -5.15 -22.21
C THR A 376 8.46 -5.64 -21.75
N GLY A 377 8.53 -6.72 -20.97
CA GLY A 377 9.77 -7.20 -20.38
C GLY A 377 10.36 -6.25 -19.33
N ALA A 378 9.54 -5.41 -18.70
CA ALA A 378 9.97 -4.54 -17.61
C ALA A 378 10.15 -5.36 -16.32
N GLY A 379 11.23 -5.07 -15.58
CA GLY A 379 11.54 -5.76 -14.31
C GLY A 379 10.82 -5.17 -13.09
N ALA A 380 10.38 -3.91 -13.21
CA ALA A 380 9.80 -3.18 -12.11
C ALA A 380 8.67 -2.24 -12.55
N ILE A 381 7.81 -1.90 -11.58
CA ILE A 381 6.84 -0.81 -11.67
C ILE A 381 7.25 0.29 -10.69
N ALA A 382 7.45 1.50 -11.21
CA ALA A 382 7.72 2.68 -10.38
C ALA A 382 6.43 3.43 -10.04
N ILE A 383 6.23 3.71 -8.74
CA ILE A 383 5.07 4.44 -8.23
C ILE A 383 5.53 5.51 -7.22
N GLU A 384 4.70 6.52 -7.01
CA GLU A 384 4.90 7.45 -5.90
C GLU A 384 4.72 6.76 -4.55
N ASP A 385 5.59 7.08 -3.60
CA ASP A 385 5.43 6.78 -2.19
C ASP A 385 4.42 7.73 -1.57
N LEU A 386 3.16 7.43 -1.84
CA LEU A 386 2.04 8.15 -1.28
C LEU A 386 1.81 7.70 0.17
N ASP A 387 2.75 8.00 1.04
CA ASP A 387 2.46 8.04 2.46
C ASP A 387 1.40 9.12 2.71
N PHE A 388 0.28 8.71 3.29
CA PHE A 388 -0.95 9.50 3.43
C PHE A 388 -0.83 10.71 4.36
N THR A 389 0.39 11.16 4.67
CA THR A 389 0.65 12.42 5.34
C THR A 389 0.40 13.60 4.41
N ASN A 390 0.41 13.44 3.08
CA ASN A 390 -0.01 14.48 2.14
C ASN A 390 -1.53 14.57 1.99
N GLY A 391 -2.13 15.07 3.07
CA GLY A 391 -3.56 15.13 3.33
C GLY A 391 -4.40 15.59 2.14
N ARG A 392 -5.50 14.84 1.96
CA ARG A 392 -6.77 15.29 1.39
C ARG A 392 -7.29 16.46 2.22
N CYS A 393 -6.62 17.59 2.13
CA CYS A 393 -7.06 18.79 2.78
C CYS A 393 -8.20 19.35 1.95
N ARG A 394 -9.39 19.42 2.56
CA ARG A 394 -10.58 20.05 1.96
C ARG A 394 -10.27 21.46 1.44
N GLU A 395 -9.25 22.11 2.00
CA GLU A 395 -8.82 23.46 1.65
C GLU A 395 -8.07 23.56 0.32
N LYS A 396 -7.39 22.49 -0.14
CA LYS A 396 -6.69 22.47 -1.43
C LYS A 396 -7.63 22.46 -2.63
N HIS A 397 -8.83 21.89 -2.49
CA HIS A 397 -9.72 21.57 -3.61
C HIS A 397 -10.91 22.53 -3.79
N GLY A 398 -10.99 23.59 -2.99
CA GLY A 398 -12.00 24.66 -3.14
C GLY A 398 -13.45 24.20 -2.89
N PRO A 399 -14.45 24.96 -3.39
CA PRO A 399 -15.87 24.70 -3.14
C PRO A 399 -16.44 23.49 -3.89
N ASN A 400 -15.74 22.96 -4.92
CA ASN A 400 -16.26 21.90 -5.79
C ASN A 400 -16.54 20.59 -5.01
N LYS A 401 -17.80 20.38 -4.66
CA LYS A 401 -18.30 19.24 -3.86
C LYS A 401 -18.16 17.91 -4.62
N ARG A 402 -18.33 17.93 -5.96
CA ARG A 402 -18.19 16.74 -6.83
C ARG A 402 -16.75 16.25 -6.85
N PHE A 403 -15.79 17.15 -7.06
CA PHE A 403 -14.37 16.82 -7.07
C PHE A 403 -13.87 16.31 -5.71
N ARG A 404 -14.29 16.94 -4.60
CA ARG A 404 -13.96 16.45 -3.24
C ARG A 404 -14.55 15.07 -2.96
N ARG A 405 -15.78 14.81 -3.40
CA ARG A 405 -16.42 13.49 -3.27
C ARG A 405 -15.65 12.43 -4.04
N LEU A 406 -15.14 12.78 -5.23
CA LEU A 406 -14.31 11.92 -6.06
C LEU A 406 -12.99 11.55 -5.35
N ILE A 407 -12.24 12.54 -4.85
CA ILE A 407 -10.98 12.32 -4.09
C ILE A 407 -11.20 11.51 -2.81
N SER A 408 -12.31 11.74 -2.09
CA SER A 408 -12.62 11.01 -0.86
C SER A 408 -12.86 9.51 -1.08
N ARG A 409 -13.27 9.13 -2.31
CA ARG A 409 -13.60 7.75 -2.68
C ARG A 409 -12.39 6.94 -3.13
N PHE A 410 -11.29 7.60 -3.50
CA PHE A 410 -10.09 6.92 -3.99
C PHE A 410 -9.48 6.06 -2.87
N PRO A 411 -9.37 4.73 -2.99
CA PRO A 411 -8.88 3.89 -1.91
C PRO A 411 -7.38 3.62 -2.07
N THR A 412 -6.57 4.67 -2.11
CA THR A 412 -5.14 4.62 -2.48
C THR A 412 -4.32 3.62 -1.64
N ALA A 413 -4.52 3.56 -0.31
CA ALA A 413 -3.82 2.59 0.54
C ALA A 413 -4.15 1.14 0.15
N LYS A 414 -5.43 0.90 -0.17
CA LYS A 414 -5.90 -0.39 -0.65
C LYS A 414 -5.35 -0.69 -2.04
N LEU A 415 -5.28 0.30 -2.93
CA LEU A 415 -4.70 0.16 -4.26
C LEU A 415 -3.20 -0.20 -4.16
N LYS A 416 -2.41 0.51 -3.36
CA LYS A 416 -0.99 0.20 -3.11
C LYS A 416 -0.83 -1.22 -2.58
N ALA A 417 -1.59 -1.59 -1.54
CA ALA A 417 -1.56 -2.94 -0.98
C ALA A 417 -1.94 -4.02 -2.01
N ARG A 418 -2.93 -3.76 -2.88
CA ARG A 418 -3.32 -4.67 -3.97
C ARG A 418 -2.22 -4.78 -5.02
N LEU A 419 -1.64 -3.67 -5.47
CA LEU A 419 -0.57 -3.66 -6.45
C LEU A 419 0.64 -4.44 -5.94
N VAL A 420 1.11 -4.16 -4.72
CA VAL A 420 2.25 -4.86 -4.10
C VAL A 420 1.96 -6.36 -3.99
N ALA A 421 0.77 -6.74 -3.51
CA ALA A 421 0.41 -8.15 -3.40
C ALA A 421 0.35 -8.85 -4.77
N MET A 422 -0.29 -8.23 -5.77
CA MET A 422 -0.43 -8.83 -7.10
C MET A 422 0.88 -8.86 -7.89
N ALA A 423 1.76 -7.86 -7.70
CA ALA A 423 3.07 -7.81 -8.32
C ALA A 423 4.03 -8.85 -7.75
N ALA A 424 3.98 -9.06 -6.42
CA ALA A 424 4.76 -10.11 -5.76
C ALA A 424 4.43 -11.51 -6.32
N GLU A 425 3.16 -11.78 -6.65
CA GLU A 425 2.76 -13.06 -7.28
C GLU A 425 3.25 -13.23 -8.72
N GLN A 426 3.67 -12.14 -9.37
CA GLN A 426 4.17 -12.15 -10.75
C GLN A 426 5.68 -11.89 -10.83
N ASN A 427 6.38 -11.87 -9.69
CA ASN A 427 7.81 -11.53 -9.59
C ASN A 427 8.15 -10.16 -10.22
N ILE A 428 7.23 -9.20 -10.10
CA ILE A 428 7.45 -7.82 -10.55
C ILE A 428 7.81 -6.97 -9.32
N ALA A 429 8.97 -6.32 -9.37
CA ALA A 429 9.39 -5.42 -8.30
C ALA A 429 8.55 -4.14 -8.30
N ILE A 430 8.22 -3.61 -7.11
CA ILE A 430 7.61 -2.30 -6.97
C ILE A 430 8.66 -1.34 -6.42
N VAL A 431 8.91 -0.23 -7.11
CA VAL A 431 9.84 0.81 -6.67
C VAL A 431 9.03 2.04 -6.26
N ALA A 432 9.16 2.46 -5.02
CA ALA A 432 8.50 3.65 -4.49
C ALA A 432 9.45 4.85 -4.57
N VAL A 433 8.91 6.01 -4.96
CA VAL A 433 9.68 7.26 -5.13
C VAL A 433 9.03 8.42 -4.37
N ASP A 434 9.81 9.39 -3.90
CA ASP A 434 9.25 10.60 -3.30
C ASP A 434 8.26 11.28 -4.28
N PRO A 435 7.02 11.64 -3.88
CA PRO A 435 6.07 12.34 -4.75
C PRO A 435 6.39 13.82 -5.01
N ALA A 436 7.42 14.40 -4.38
CA ALA A 436 7.72 15.83 -4.45
C ALA A 436 7.92 16.31 -5.89
N TYR A 437 7.06 17.23 -6.34
CA TYR A 437 7.16 17.93 -7.63
C TYR A 437 7.05 17.08 -8.91
N THR A 438 6.75 15.77 -8.82
CA THR A 438 6.60 14.85 -9.98
C THR A 438 5.64 15.39 -11.04
N SER A 439 4.40 15.74 -10.65
CA SER A 439 3.41 16.21 -11.61
C SER A 439 3.76 17.58 -12.21
N ARG A 440 4.38 18.46 -11.42
CA ARG A 440 4.78 19.80 -11.87
C ARG A 440 5.91 19.73 -12.89
N TRP A 441 6.96 18.99 -12.56
CA TRP A 441 8.13 18.85 -13.42
C TRP A 441 7.85 17.93 -14.61
N GLY A 442 6.99 16.93 -14.45
CA GLY A 442 6.44 16.15 -15.58
C GLY A 442 5.76 17.06 -16.59
N ALA A 443 4.79 17.87 -16.15
CA ALA A 443 4.10 18.83 -17.02
C ALA A 443 5.08 19.81 -17.70
N GLN A 444 6.02 20.37 -16.94
CA GLN A 444 6.97 21.37 -17.45
C GLN A 444 7.98 20.80 -18.46
N HIS A 445 8.54 19.62 -18.20
CA HIS A 445 9.69 19.12 -18.96
C HIS A 445 9.35 18.00 -19.96
N TRP A 446 8.16 17.40 -19.86
CA TRP A 446 7.80 16.22 -20.65
C TRP A 446 6.46 16.35 -21.37
N GLN A 447 5.47 17.03 -20.80
CA GLN A 447 4.16 17.15 -21.45
C GLN A 447 4.25 17.94 -22.76
N GLN A 448 4.73 19.20 -22.71
CA GLN A 448 4.83 20.04 -23.91
C GLN A 448 5.75 19.42 -24.97
N PRO A 449 6.98 18.95 -24.64
CA PRO A 449 7.90 18.45 -25.66
C PRO A 449 7.48 17.14 -26.33
N LEU A 450 6.64 16.33 -25.67
CA LEU A 450 6.18 15.05 -26.22
C LEU A 450 4.81 15.14 -26.88
N THR A 451 4.12 16.28 -26.73
CA THR A 451 2.86 16.55 -27.42
C THR A 451 3.16 16.98 -28.85
N THR A 452 2.62 16.23 -29.82
CA THR A 452 2.70 16.54 -31.25
C THR A 452 1.28 16.63 -31.82
N SER A 453 1.15 17.04 -33.09
CA SER A 453 -0.14 17.03 -33.81
C SER A 453 -0.81 15.65 -33.77
N ASN A 454 -0.01 14.58 -33.84
CA ASN A 454 -0.48 13.20 -33.91
C ASN A 454 -0.50 12.49 -32.55
N ARG A 455 0.07 13.09 -31.49
CA ARG A 455 0.14 12.48 -30.16
C ARG A 455 -0.12 13.51 -29.06
N LYS A 456 -1.24 13.37 -28.36
CA LYS A 456 -1.57 14.20 -27.19
C LYS A 456 -1.08 13.55 -25.90
N VAL A 457 -0.13 14.21 -25.23
CA VAL A 457 0.39 13.77 -23.93
C VAL A 457 -0.34 14.50 -22.82
N SER A 458 -0.96 13.74 -21.90
CA SER A 458 -1.59 14.35 -20.73
C SER A 458 -0.57 14.70 -19.64
N ARG A 459 -0.99 15.53 -18.70
CA ARG A 459 -0.24 15.81 -17.47
C ARG A 459 0.10 14.54 -16.66
N HIS A 460 -0.73 13.50 -16.78
CA HIS A 460 -0.60 12.26 -16.02
C HIS A 460 0.42 11.33 -16.66
N ASP A 461 0.39 11.24 -18.00
CA ASP A 461 1.42 10.56 -18.77
C ASP A 461 2.79 11.24 -18.55
N ALA A 462 2.82 12.57 -18.48
CA ALA A 462 4.07 13.29 -18.18
C ALA A 462 4.52 13.11 -16.72
N ALA A 463 3.60 12.97 -15.77
CA ALA A 463 3.90 12.67 -14.37
C ALA A 463 4.50 11.27 -14.21
N SER A 464 3.99 10.27 -14.94
CA SER A 464 4.55 8.92 -14.92
C SER A 464 6.01 8.91 -15.40
N ILE A 465 6.37 9.70 -16.41
CA ILE A 465 7.77 9.86 -16.81
C ILE A 465 8.63 10.42 -15.67
N ALA A 466 8.16 11.46 -14.98
CA ALA A 466 8.88 12.03 -13.84
C ALA A 466 9.10 11.01 -12.71
N ILE A 467 8.09 10.18 -12.44
CA ILE A 467 8.15 9.08 -11.47
C ILE A 467 9.21 8.05 -11.87
N GLY A 468 9.19 7.59 -13.13
CA GLY A 468 10.13 6.58 -13.61
C GLY A 468 11.57 7.07 -13.66
N ARG A 469 11.79 8.32 -14.09
CA ARG A 469 13.13 8.92 -14.05
C ARG A 469 13.66 9.04 -12.64
N ARG A 470 12.81 9.43 -11.68
CA ARG A 470 13.19 9.47 -10.27
C ARG A 470 13.55 8.08 -9.74
N ALA A 471 12.79 7.05 -10.09
CA ALA A 471 13.10 5.67 -9.71
C ALA A 471 14.49 5.26 -10.20
N LEU A 472 14.81 5.59 -11.46
CA LEU A 472 16.10 5.31 -12.10
C LEU A 472 17.26 6.22 -11.62
N GLY A 473 17.03 7.15 -10.68
CA GLY A 473 18.03 8.11 -10.22
C GLY A 473 18.35 9.21 -11.23
N HIS A 474 17.59 9.34 -12.31
CA HIS A 474 17.80 10.35 -13.35
C HIS A 474 17.13 11.69 -13.00
N PRO A 475 17.76 12.83 -13.34
CA PRO A 475 17.11 14.13 -13.23
C PRO A 475 15.81 14.17 -14.04
N ILE A 476 14.72 14.68 -13.44
CA ILE A 476 13.44 14.84 -14.14
C ILE A 476 13.56 15.90 -15.24
N ARG A 477 14.42 16.90 -15.08
CA ARG A 477 14.65 17.91 -16.11
C ARG A 477 15.18 17.24 -17.38
N ARG A 478 14.50 17.50 -18.49
CA ARG A 478 15.03 17.19 -19.82
C ARG A 478 16.19 18.15 -20.12
N ARG A 479 17.33 17.66 -20.60
CA ARG A 479 18.40 18.53 -21.09
C ARG A 479 17.86 19.35 -22.26
N THR A 480 17.97 20.68 -22.18
CA THR A 480 17.60 21.60 -23.25
C THR A 480 18.47 21.29 -24.48
N ALA A 481 17.90 21.29 -25.68
CA ALA A 481 18.72 21.33 -26.89
C ALA A 481 19.57 22.62 -26.83
N PRO A 482 20.84 22.60 -27.25
CA PRO A 482 21.61 23.84 -27.36
C PRO A 482 20.85 24.87 -28.22
N PRO A 483 21.05 26.18 -27.97
CA PRO A 483 20.47 27.22 -28.81
C PRO A 483 20.76 27.01 -30.29
N HIS A 484 19.88 27.51 -31.14
CA HIS A 484 20.08 27.50 -32.59
C HIS A 484 21.18 28.51 -32.91
N ASP A 485 22.30 28.05 -33.47
CA ASP A 485 23.40 28.96 -33.84
C ASP A 485 23.14 29.63 -35.21
N ASP A 486 22.22 29.11 -36.04
CA ASP A 486 22.03 29.51 -37.44
C ASP A 486 20.68 29.09 -38.07
N GLN A 487 19.95 29.96 -38.79
CA GLN A 487 18.61 29.70 -39.39
C GLN A 487 18.58 28.71 -40.58
N SER A 488 19.56 27.81 -40.72
CA SER A 488 19.53 26.80 -41.78
C SER A 488 19.26 25.40 -41.20
N ASP A 489 18.15 24.80 -41.64
CA ASP A 489 17.71 23.44 -41.30
C ASP A 489 18.70 22.37 -41.81
N ARG A 490 19.91 22.29 -41.24
CA ARG A 490 20.92 21.29 -41.63
C ARG A 490 21.22 20.25 -40.54
N ARG A 491 20.53 20.23 -39.40
CA ARG A 491 20.73 19.19 -38.38
C ARG A 491 19.41 18.72 -37.76
N GLY A 492 19.03 17.47 -38.04
CA GLY A 492 17.89 16.81 -37.38
C GLY A 492 18.01 16.81 -35.85
N HIS A 493 16.85 16.86 -35.18
CA HIS A 493 16.69 17.03 -33.73
C HIS A 493 17.67 16.19 -32.90
N ARG A 494 18.75 16.80 -32.41
CA ARG A 494 19.66 16.20 -31.44
C ARG A 494 19.16 16.49 -30.03
N THR A 495 18.31 15.62 -29.51
CA THR A 495 18.14 15.51 -28.06
C THR A 495 19.22 14.58 -27.55
N ALA A 496 20.11 15.06 -26.67
CA ALA A 496 21.11 14.23 -25.98
C ALA A 496 20.44 13.34 -24.90
N GLN A 497 19.47 12.56 -25.33
CA GLN A 497 19.01 11.36 -24.66
C GLN A 497 19.71 10.19 -25.36
N ALA A 498 20.28 9.26 -24.59
CA ALA A 498 20.91 8.06 -25.15
C ALA A 498 19.95 7.45 -26.19
N ARG A 499 20.45 7.22 -27.40
CA ARG A 499 19.64 6.63 -28.48
C ARG A 499 19.14 5.25 -28.01
N PRO A 500 17.90 4.85 -28.35
CA PRO A 500 17.47 3.48 -28.11
C PRO A 500 18.43 2.53 -28.84
N ASP A 501 19.12 1.66 -28.11
CA ASP A 501 19.92 0.60 -28.72
C ASP A 501 18.97 -0.40 -29.36
N THR A 502 18.82 -0.30 -30.66
CA THR A 502 18.59 -1.42 -31.58
C THR A 502 18.75 -0.91 -33.01
N ARG A 503 19.98 -0.93 -33.50
CA ARG A 503 20.22 -1.19 -34.93
C ARG A 503 20.94 -2.52 -35.04
N ARG A 504 20.21 -3.46 -35.62
CA ARG A 504 20.65 -4.79 -36.03
C ARG A 504 21.78 -4.62 -37.06
N ARG A 505 22.91 -5.29 -36.79
CA ARG A 505 24.07 -5.59 -37.66
C ARG A 505 24.77 -4.40 -38.36
N GLU A 506 26.02 -4.18 -37.96
CA GLU A 506 27.08 -3.78 -38.89
C GLU A 506 28.22 -4.77 -38.67
N GLU A 507 28.36 -5.74 -39.57
CA GLU A 507 29.55 -6.59 -39.63
C GLU A 507 30.77 -5.70 -39.94
N PRO A 508 31.97 -6.01 -39.43
CA PRO A 508 33.16 -5.21 -39.68
C PRO A 508 33.50 -5.22 -41.18
N ARG A 509 33.38 -4.08 -41.85
CA ARG A 509 33.90 -3.92 -43.21
C ARG A 509 35.44 -3.90 -43.18
N PRO A 510 36.15 -4.67 -44.04
CA PRO A 510 37.61 -4.68 -44.07
C PRO A 510 38.19 -3.34 -44.54
N ARG A 511 39.39 -3.00 -44.03
CA ARG A 511 40.21 -1.88 -44.53
C ARG A 511 40.84 -2.26 -45.87
N ILE A 512 40.76 -1.36 -46.86
CA ILE A 512 41.49 -1.45 -48.13
C ILE A 512 42.64 -0.43 -48.07
N PRO A 513 43.92 -0.86 -48.09
CA PRO A 513 45.05 0.03 -48.28
C PRO A 513 45.47 0.08 -49.76
N GLY A 514 45.55 1.27 -50.36
CA GLY A 514 46.22 1.49 -51.66
C GLY A 514 45.54 2.52 -52.58
N PRO A 515 46.31 3.30 -53.37
CA PRO A 515 45.78 4.37 -54.21
C PRO A 515 45.09 3.84 -55.46
N ARG A 516 44.11 4.62 -55.96
CA ARG A 516 43.27 4.28 -57.12
C ARG A 516 43.98 4.65 -58.43
N THR A 517 44.47 3.64 -59.16
CA THR A 517 44.69 3.71 -60.62
C THR A 517 44.29 2.39 -61.29
N ARG A 518 43.87 2.51 -62.55
CA ARG A 518 43.06 1.58 -63.36
C ARG A 518 43.89 0.43 -63.95
N ALA A 519 43.65 -0.83 -63.51
CA ALA A 519 43.67 -2.11 -64.27
C ALA A 519 43.82 -3.32 -63.32
N GLU A 520 42.99 -4.36 -63.53
CA GLU A 520 42.99 -5.74 -62.94
C GLU A 520 42.60 -6.02 -61.45
N PRO A 521 41.85 -7.11 -61.15
CA PRO A 521 41.63 -7.69 -59.80
C PRO A 521 42.25 -9.11 -59.65
N PRO A 522 42.12 -9.86 -58.51
CA PRO A 522 42.20 -9.58 -57.07
C PRO A 522 43.12 -10.58 -56.31
N GLY A 523 43.16 -10.56 -54.97
CA GLY A 523 43.72 -11.67 -54.16
C GLY A 523 43.20 -11.70 -52.71
N SER A 524 42.68 -12.85 -52.28
CA SER A 524 42.09 -13.12 -50.95
C SER A 524 43.07 -13.80 -49.99
N GLY A 525 43.10 -13.41 -48.71
CA GLY A 525 43.89 -14.08 -47.64
C GLY A 525 43.30 -13.87 -46.24
N ALA A 526 43.47 -14.87 -45.37
CA ALA A 526 42.58 -15.28 -44.28
C ALA A 526 42.82 -14.67 -42.86
N ASN A 527 41.87 -14.92 -41.97
CA ASN A 527 41.82 -14.54 -40.55
C ASN A 527 42.60 -15.51 -39.62
N ALA A 528 43.21 -14.95 -38.56
CA ALA A 528 43.58 -15.61 -37.28
C ALA A 528 43.65 -14.48 -36.21
N GLY A 529 43.32 -14.59 -34.93
CA GLY A 529 43.10 -15.73 -34.04
C GLY A 529 43.82 -15.44 -32.71
N ASP A 530 43.07 -15.36 -31.60
CA ASP A 530 43.44 -15.45 -30.17
C ASP A 530 44.39 -14.45 -29.47
N GLN A 531 43.95 -13.95 -28.30
CA GLN A 531 44.43 -14.40 -26.98
C GLN A 531 43.68 -13.73 -25.80
N ARG A 532 43.19 -14.56 -24.87
CA ARG A 532 42.92 -14.24 -23.44
C ARG A 532 44.28 -14.25 -22.68
N ALA A 533 44.51 -13.84 -21.44
CA ALA A 533 43.76 -13.47 -20.24
C ALA A 533 44.77 -12.75 -19.30
N GLN A 534 44.32 -12.07 -18.23
CA GLN A 534 44.67 -12.45 -16.85
C GLN A 534 44.06 -11.52 -15.77
N ASN A 535 43.80 -12.16 -14.63
CA ASN A 535 43.19 -11.72 -13.37
C ASN A 535 44.12 -10.86 -12.50
N ARG A 536 43.55 -10.01 -11.63
CA ARG A 536 43.82 -10.05 -10.17
C ARG A 536 42.83 -9.22 -9.34
N SER A 537 42.57 -9.75 -8.15
CA SER A 537 41.67 -9.37 -7.05
C SER A 537 42.36 -8.46 -6.02
N GLU A 538 41.59 -7.65 -5.26
CA GLU A 538 41.50 -7.69 -3.79
C GLU A 538 40.64 -6.56 -3.16
N HIS A 539 40.24 -6.80 -1.91
CA HIS A 539 39.19 -6.21 -1.07
C HIS A 539 39.41 -4.78 -0.55
N ALA A 540 38.30 -4.13 -0.14
CA ALA A 540 38.22 -3.30 1.07
C ALA A 540 36.81 -3.36 1.69
N ALA A 541 36.75 -3.47 3.01
CA ALA A 541 35.57 -3.63 3.85
C ALA A 541 35.02 -2.28 4.36
N GLU A 542 33.93 -2.37 5.15
CA GLU A 542 33.27 -1.32 5.97
C GLU A 542 32.27 -0.38 5.23
N GLN A 543 31.08 -0.04 5.75
CA GLN A 543 30.54 -0.08 7.11
C GLN A 543 28.99 -0.16 7.07
N GLN A 544 28.41 -0.97 7.96
CA GLN A 544 26.97 -1.15 8.17
C GLN A 544 26.35 0.02 8.92
N LEU A 545 25.23 0.57 8.41
CA LEU A 545 24.26 1.34 9.18
C LEU A 545 22.85 0.86 8.84
N SER A 546 22.40 -0.13 9.62
CA SER A 546 21.04 -0.64 9.63
C SER A 546 20.08 0.38 10.23
N TRP A 547 19.10 0.85 9.46
CA TRP A 547 17.95 1.57 10.01
C TRP A 547 16.77 0.64 10.22
N LYS A 548 16.41 0.54 11.50
CA LYS A 548 15.35 -0.29 12.07
C LYS A 548 13.99 0.11 11.50
N GLN A 549 13.28 -0.90 11.04
CA GLN A 549 11.82 -0.93 10.96
C GLN A 549 11.27 -0.68 12.37
N ASP A 550 10.37 0.31 12.53
CA ASP A 550 9.61 0.55 13.76
C ASP A 550 8.73 -0.66 14.09
N SER A 551 9.38 -1.69 14.62
CA SER A 551 8.78 -2.75 15.39
C SER A 551 8.71 -2.20 16.81
N LEU A 552 7.52 -1.79 17.25
CA LEU A 552 7.26 -1.79 18.68
C LEU A 552 7.61 -3.19 19.19
N PRO A 553 8.48 -3.33 20.20
CA PRO A 553 8.97 -4.63 20.63
C PRO A 553 7.79 -5.43 21.18
N LEU A 554 7.40 -6.47 20.44
CA LEU A 554 6.77 -7.63 21.02
C LEU A 554 7.91 -8.40 21.69
N SER A 555 7.97 -8.33 23.01
CA SER A 555 8.83 -9.18 23.84
C SER A 555 7.95 -9.93 24.85
N PRO A 556 8.40 -11.09 25.32
CA PRO A 556 7.77 -12.40 25.12
C PRO A 556 6.44 -12.67 25.84
#